data_AF-A0A7W0FTI0-F1
#
_entry.id   AF-A0A7W0FTI0-F1
#
_cell.length_a   1.000
_cell.length_b   1.000
_cell.length_c   1.000
_cell.angle_alpha   90.00
_cell.angle_beta   90.00
_cell.angle_gamma   90.00
#
_symmetry.space_group_name_H-M   'P 1'
#
loop_
_entity.id
_entity.type
_entity.pdbx_description
1 polymer ?
#
loop_
_entity_poly.entity_id
_entity_poly.type
_entity_poly.pdbx_seq_one_letter_code
_entity_poly.pdbx_strand_id
1 'polypeptide(L)'
;MDPQYLQAMMHGEIFQKKNEVTDPLGLAIDKQIDSEVDAMELEEDPTHKNMLSPKLRRKKIKMELKDAVRMDELSQLLESAVKLLMSEGPSYLSEKAYRLLVSEFSTIQHKIKNINLEQLNNVNMSSVVEISDESLNAIADVAAEKYSKELYLDCLSLYTLLSVLNSEQSEYWFRLAIAAQKFGNLDLATRAYTTAATLDPKHIGARLFAAECYIQRNLLTEAKAEFNAAEEIVRNNEIEKKWLDLLPLIKSLIQQ
;
A
#
# COMPACT_ATOMS: atom_id res chain seq x y z
N MET A 1 2.88 -11.45 9.90
CA MET A 1 1.68 -12.02 9.25
C MET A 1 0.62 -12.31 10.27
N ASP A 2 -0.57 -11.75 10.11
CA ASP A 2 -1.74 -12.03 10.96
C ASP A 2 -2.15 -13.52 10.84
N PRO A 3 -2.14 -14.28 11.96
CA PRO A 3 -2.55 -15.69 11.96
C PRO A 3 -3.99 -15.91 11.48
N GLN A 4 -4.90 -14.97 11.77
CA GLN A 4 -6.31 -15.08 11.38
C GLN A 4 -6.47 -14.96 9.86
N TYR A 5 -5.78 -14.00 9.24
CA TYR A 5 -5.77 -13.85 7.79
C TYR A 5 -5.26 -15.09 7.07
N LEU A 6 -4.13 -15.62 7.55
CA LEU A 6 -3.54 -16.83 6.99
C LEU A 6 -4.48 -18.03 7.12
N GLN A 7 -5.10 -18.19 8.29
CA GLN A 7 -6.08 -19.23 8.56
C GLN A 7 -7.31 -19.09 7.66
N ALA A 8 -7.84 -17.88 7.47
CA ALA A 8 -8.99 -17.63 6.60
C ALA A 8 -8.72 -17.99 5.12
N MET A 9 -7.50 -17.76 4.61
CA MET A 9 -7.14 -18.22 3.27
C MET A 9 -7.06 -19.75 3.21
N MET A 10 -6.40 -20.39 4.18
CA MET A 10 -6.24 -21.84 4.20
C MET A 10 -7.57 -22.59 4.28
N HIS A 11 -8.58 -22.02 4.94
CA HIS A 11 -9.94 -22.56 4.99
C HIS A 11 -10.81 -22.18 3.79
N GLY A 12 -10.27 -21.41 2.83
CA GLY A 12 -11.01 -20.99 1.65
C GLY A 12 -12.07 -19.93 1.90
N GLU A 13 -12.14 -19.35 3.10
CA GLU A 13 -13.12 -18.31 3.44
C GLU A 13 -12.90 -17.03 2.63
N ILE A 14 -11.65 -16.72 2.33
CA ILE A 14 -11.28 -15.60 1.43
C ILE A 14 -11.55 -15.98 -0.03
N PHE A 15 -11.32 -17.23 -0.42
CA PHE A 15 -11.50 -17.70 -1.80
C PHE A 15 -12.97 -17.98 -2.19
N GLN A 16 -13.86 -18.23 -1.21
CA GLN A 16 -15.29 -18.45 -1.42
C GLN A 16 -16.09 -17.15 -1.58
N LYS A 17 -15.53 -16.00 -1.19
CA LYS A 17 -16.07 -14.69 -1.57
C LYS A 17 -15.75 -14.41 -3.05
N LYS A 18 -16.35 -15.20 -3.94
CA LYS A 18 -16.58 -14.86 -5.35
C LYS A 18 -17.66 -13.76 -5.50
N ASN A 19 -17.91 -12.99 -4.45
CA ASN A 19 -18.64 -11.75 -4.57
C ASN A 19 -17.66 -10.75 -5.17
N GLU A 20 -18.13 -9.99 -6.16
CA GLU A 20 -17.46 -8.84 -6.74
C GLU A 20 -16.86 -7.95 -5.63
N VAL A 21 -15.65 -8.24 -5.17
CA VAL A 21 -14.80 -7.25 -4.48
C VAL A 21 -14.20 -6.43 -5.60
N THR A 22 -15.07 -5.65 -6.24
CA THR A 22 -14.65 -4.52 -7.04
C THR A 22 -13.88 -3.62 -6.10
N ASP A 23 -12.69 -3.19 -6.50
CA ASP A 23 -12.15 -1.88 -6.11
C ASP A 23 -12.99 -0.86 -6.88
N PRO A 24 -14.24 -0.59 -6.44
CA PRO A 24 -15.21 0.04 -7.32
C PRO A 24 -14.84 1.51 -7.47
N LEU A 25 -14.15 2.06 -6.46
CA LEU A 25 -13.76 3.45 -6.35
C LEU A 25 -12.52 3.73 -7.20
N GLY A 26 -11.45 2.95 -7.05
CA GLY A 26 -10.24 3.10 -7.87
C GLY A 26 -10.55 2.87 -9.35
N LEU A 27 -11.30 1.80 -9.68
CA LEU A 27 -11.73 1.55 -11.06
C LEU A 27 -12.74 2.57 -11.59
N ALA A 28 -13.66 3.09 -10.78
CA ALA A 28 -14.60 4.11 -11.22
C ALA A 28 -13.91 5.46 -11.44
N ILE A 29 -13.00 5.87 -10.56
CA ILE A 29 -12.23 7.11 -10.70
C ILE A 29 -11.33 7.01 -11.92
N ASP A 30 -10.60 5.90 -12.10
CA ASP A 30 -9.77 5.70 -13.29
C ASP A 30 -10.61 5.74 -14.57
N LYS A 31 -11.75 5.07 -14.59
CA LYS A 31 -12.70 5.10 -15.71
C LYS A 31 -13.28 6.49 -15.95
N GLN A 32 -13.57 7.24 -14.90
CA GLN A 32 -14.12 8.59 -15.00
C GLN A 32 -13.07 9.54 -15.57
N ILE A 33 -11.83 9.53 -15.06
CA ILE A 33 -10.70 10.28 -15.61
C ILE A 33 -10.49 9.88 -17.07
N ASP A 34 -10.51 8.58 -17.37
CA ASP A 34 -10.35 8.09 -18.73
C ASP A 34 -11.45 8.64 -19.66
N SER A 35 -12.72 8.58 -19.23
CA SER A 35 -13.88 9.09 -19.97
C SER A 35 -13.83 10.60 -20.17
N GLU A 36 -13.48 11.37 -19.14
CA GLU A 36 -13.44 12.83 -19.21
C GLU A 36 -12.30 13.32 -20.11
N VAL A 37 -11.11 12.71 -20.01
CA VAL A 37 -9.98 13.10 -20.86
C VAL A 37 -10.15 12.65 -22.31
N ASP A 38 -10.82 11.52 -22.57
CA ASP A 38 -11.14 11.09 -23.93
C ASP A 38 -12.17 12.01 -24.60
N ALA A 39 -13.06 12.64 -23.82
CA ALA A 39 -14.00 13.65 -24.29
C ALA A 39 -13.37 15.02 -24.58
N MET A 40 -12.12 15.26 -24.16
CA MET A 40 -11.42 16.52 -24.42
C MET A 40 -11.03 16.65 -25.90
N GLU A 41 -11.49 17.73 -26.54
CA GLU A 41 -11.02 18.16 -27.85
C GLU A 41 -9.63 18.78 -27.69
N LEU A 42 -8.59 18.05 -28.12
CA LEU A 42 -7.23 18.56 -28.18
C LEU A 42 -6.92 18.92 -29.63
N GLU A 43 -6.86 20.22 -29.90
CA GLU A 43 -6.50 20.74 -31.23
C GLU A 43 -5.08 20.34 -31.62
N GLU A 44 -4.89 20.05 -32.92
CA GLU A 44 -3.56 19.91 -33.49
C GLU A 44 -2.86 21.26 -33.44
N ASP A 45 -1.63 21.31 -32.92
CA ASP A 45 -0.86 22.55 -32.93
C ASP A 45 -0.43 22.84 -34.38
N PRO A 46 -1.02 23.85 -35.04
CA PRO A 46 -0.74 24.14 -36.45
C PRO A 46 0.68 24.70 -36.64
N THR A 47 1.36 25.08 -35.54
CA THR A 47 2.73 25.59 -35.57
C THR A 47 3.79 24.51 -35.35
N HIS A 48 3.38 23.26 -35.05
CA HIS A 48 4.25 22.15 -34.65
C HIS A 48 5.26 22.49 -33.53
N LYS A 49 5.06 23.59 -32.79
CA LYS A 49 5.92 23.97 -31.65
C LYS A 49 5.82 22.94 -30.53
N ASN A 50 4.67 22.30 -30.43
CA ASN A 50 4.31 21.42 -29.35
C ASN A 50 4.59 19.98 -29.80
N MET A 51 5.74 19.45 -29.35
CA MET A 51 6.36 18.20 -29.85
C MET A 51 5.55 16.92 -29.61
N LEU A 52 4.49 16.98 -28.78
CA LEU A 52 3.64 15.84 -28.46
C LEU A 52 2.38 15.84 -29.32
N SER A 53 2.09 14.69 -29.95
CA SER A 53 0.82 14.48 -30.66
C SER A 53 -0.37 14.54 -29.71
N PRO A 54 -1.60 14.86 -30.18
CA PRO A 54 -2.80 14.89 -29.34
C PRO A 54 -3.01 13.59 -28.54
N LYS A 55 -2.70 12.43 -29.13
CA LYS A 55 -2.74 11.12 -28.46
C LYS A 55 -1.79 11.03 -27.27
N LEU A 56 -0.54 11.50 -27.43
CA LEU A 56 0.45 11.51 -26.36
C LEU A 56 0.08 12.52 -25.26
N ARG A 57 -0.51 13.66 -25.63
CA ARG A 57 -1.01 14.65 -24.66
C ARG A 57 -2.14 14.09 -23.80
N ARG A 58 -3.15 13.42 -24.40
CA ARG A 58 -4.22 12.74 -23.62
C ARG A 58 -3.64 11.73 -22.65
N LYS A 59 -2.71 10.89 -23.10
CA LYS A 59 -2.04 9.90 -22.23
C LYS A 59 -1.33 10.58 -21.05
N LYS A 60 -0.64 11.69 -21.30
CA LYS A 60 0.05 12.47 -20.27
C LYS A 60 -0.94 13.07 -19.26
N ILE A 61 -2.03 13.69 -19.73
CA ILE A 61 -3.08 14.28 -18.87
C ILE A 61 -3.72 13.21 -17.98
N LYS A 62 -4.10 12.05 -18.56
CA LYS A 62 -4.65 10.92 -17.81
C LYS A 62 -3.71 10.47 -16.69
N MET A 63 -2.42 10.36 -16.99
CA MET A 63 -1.40 9.99 -16.01
C MET A 63 -1.27 11.02 -14.89
N GLU A 64 -1.15 12.31 -15.24
CA GLU A 64 -1.01 13.41 -14.28
C GLU A 64 -2.23 13.53 -13.36
N LEU A 65 -3.45 13.38 -13.88
CA LEU A 65 -4.67 13.41 -13.08
C LEU A 65 -4.77 12.22 -12.13
N LYS A 66 -4.45 11.01 -12.61
CA LYS A 66 -4.43 9.82 -11.75
C LYS A 66 -3.37 9.94 -10.64
N ASP A 67 -2.21 10.47 -10.97
CA ASP A 67 -1.15 10.71 -9.98
C ASP A 67 -1.54 11.78 -8.97
N ALA A 68 -2.22 12.86 -9.41
CA ALA A 68 -2.73 13.88 -8.51
C ALA A 68 -3.78 13.34 -7.52
N VAL A 69 -4.73 12.52 -7.99
CA VAL A 69 -5.74 11.90 -7.10
C VAL A 69 -5.07 10.98 -6.08
N ARG A 70 -4.10 10.17 -6.48
CA ARG A 70 -3.34 9.31 -5.56
C ARG A 70 -2.59 10.11 -4.50
N MET A 71 -2.05 11.27 -4.85
CA MET A 71 -1.39 12.16 -3.88
C MET A 71 -2.38 12.74 -2.88
N ASP A 72 -3.60 13.07 -3.32
CA ASP A 72 -4.67 13.52 -2.42
C ASP A 72 -5.13 12.40 -1.47
N GLU A 73 -5.36 11.18 -2.00
CA GLU A 73 -5.67 10.00 -1.17
C GLU A 73 -4.59 9.73 -0.12
N LEU A 74 -3.32 9.80 -0.53
CA LEU A 74 -2.18 9.66 0.39
C LEU A 74 -2.22 10.74 1.47
N SER A 75 -2.46 12.00 1.10
CA SER A 75 -2.55 13.12 2.05
C SER A 75 -3.67 12.89 3.08
N GLN A 76 -4.85 12.48 2.62
CA GLN A 76 -6.00 12.20 3.50
C GLN A 76 -5.73 11.05 4.47
N LEU A 77 -5.05 9.98 4.02
CA LEU A 77 -4.65 8.86 4.88
C LEU A 77 -3.64 9.31 5.94
N LEU A 78 -2.67 10.16 5.59
CA LEU A 78 -1.70 10.70 6.54
C LEU A 78 -2.36 11.60 7.59
N GLU A 79 -3.26 12.50 7.17
CA GLU A 79 -4.03 13.35 8.09
C GLU A 79 -4.90 12.52 9.03
N SER A 80 -5.56 11.50 8.50
CA SER A 80 -6.39 10.57 9.27
C SER A 80 -5.57 9.81 10.31
N ALA A 81 -4.37 9.33 9.94
CA ALA A 81 -3.46 8.66 10.85
C ALA A 81 -3.06 9.56 12.03
N VAL A 82 -2.65 10.80 11.76
CA VAL A 82 -2.26 11.76 12.81
C VAL A 82 -3.45 12.07 13.71
N LYS A 83 -4.62 12.38 13.14
CA LYS A 83 -5.84 12.67 13.90
C LYS A 83 -6.22 11.49 14.81
N LEU A 84 -6.15 10.27 14.29
CA LEU A 84 -6.43 9.05 15.04
C LEU A 84 -5.45 8.89 16.21
N LEU A 85 -4.14 9.01 15.96
CA LEU A 85 -3.13 8.92 17.02
C LEU A 85 -3.35 9.97 18.11
N MET A 86 -3.69 11.21 17.74
CA MET A 86 -3.91 12.28 18.71
C MET A 86 -5.18 12.08 19.54
N SER A 87 -6.27 11.58 18.93
CA SER A 87 -7.57 11.45 19.60
C SER A 87 -7.74 10.14 20.36
N GLU A 88 -7.25 9.04 19.81
CA GLU A 88 -7.48 7.70 20.36
C GLU A 88 -6.23 7.06 20.97
N GLY A 89 -5.03 7.60 20.71
CA GLY A 89 -3.76 7.10 21.23
C GLY A 89 -3.75 6.72 22.73
N PRO A 90 -4.37 7.49 23.65
CA PRO A 90 -4.42 7.13 25.07
C PRO A 90 -5.14 5.81 25.38
N SER A 91 -6.01 5.34 24.48
CA SER A 91 -6.75 4.08 24.65
C SER A 91 -5.93 2.84 24.28
N TYR A 92 -4.80 3.04 23.60
CA TYR A 92 -3.98 1.97 23.04
C TYR A 92 -2.54 1.99 23.58
N LEU A 93 -2.05 3.15 24.03
CA LEU A 93 -0.67 3.36 24.43
C LEU A 93 -0.55 3.63 25.92
N SER A 94 0.59 3.25 26.49
CA SER A 94 0.98 3.72 27.82
C SER A 94 1.10 5.26 27.84
N GLU A 95 0.85 5.88 28.99
CA GLU A 95 0.98 7.34 29.14
C GLU A 95 2.36 7.86 28.71
N LYS A 96 3.43 7.11 29.03
CA LYS A 96 4.80 7.46 28.63
C LYS A 96 4.96 7.45 27.11
N ALA A 97 4.51 6.38 26.44
CA ALA A 97 4.62 6.25 24.99
C ALA A 97 3.78 7.30 24.27
N TYR A 98 2.55 7.54 24.73
CA TYR A 98 1.67 8.56 24.16
C TYR A 98 2.25 9.97 24.31
N ARG A 99 2.78 10.34 25.49
CA ARG A 99 3.41 11.65 25.70
C ARG A 99 4.63 11.85 24.80
N LEU A 100 5.46 10.82 24.63
CA LEU A 100 6.60 10.86 23.72
C LEU A 100 6.13 11.12 22.28
N LEU A 101 5.19 10.31 21.79
CA LEU A 101 4.61 10.43 20.46
C LEU A 101 4.06 11.85 20.20
N VAL A 102 3.20 12.36 21.09
CA VAL A 102 2.62 13.71 20.96
C VAL A 102 3.72 14.78 20.95
N SER A 103 4.74 14.64 21.80
CA SER A 103 5.84 15.60 21.85
C SER A 103 6.62 15.65 20.53
N GLU A 104 6.91 14.50 19.92
CA GLU A 104 7.62 14.45 18.64
C GLU A 104 6.75 15.01 17.52
N PHE A 105 5.48 14.61 17.43
CA PHE A 105 4.52 15.11 16.43
C PHE A 105 4.30 16.62 16.52
N SER A 106 4.34 17.21 17.71
CA SER A 106 4.20 18.66 17.89
C SER A 106 5.30 19.47 17.20
N THR A 107 6.47 18.85 16.94
CA THR A 107 7.62 19.51 16.31
C THR A 107 7.77 19.21 14.83
N ILE A 108 7.03 18.22 14.29
CA ILE A 108 7.17 17.75 12.90
C ILE A 108 6.97 18.88 11.89
N GLN A 109 5.95 19.73 12.06
CA GLN A 109 5.68 20.82 11.10
C GLN A 109 6.88 21.78 10.96
N HIS A 110 7.52 22.10 12.08
CA HIS A 110 8.73 22.94 12.08
C HIS A 110 9.90 22.22 11.39
N LYS A 111 10.07 20.93 11.65
CA LYS A 111 11.12 20.11 11.03
C LYS A 111 10.93 20.01 9.51
N ILE A 112 9.72 19.68 9.05
CA ILE A 112 9.36 19.59 7.63
C ILE A 112 9.67 20.91 6.90
N LYS A 113 9.32 22.05 7.49
CA LYS A 113 9.57 23.37 6.90
C LYS A 113 11.07 23.66 6.69
N ASN A 114 11.93 23.05 7.50
CA ASN A 114 13.37 23.29 7.48
C ASN A 114 14.16 22.14 6.81
N ILE A 115 13.48 21.19 6.16
CA ILE A 115 14.13 20.11 5.42
C ILE A 115 14.95 20.70 4.27
N ASN A 116 16.23 20.34 4.21
CA ASN A 116 17.07 20.55 3.03
C ASN A 116 16.95 19.32 2.11
N LEU A 117 16.79 19.52 0.80
CA LEU A 117 16.74 18.44 -0.19
C LEU A 117 17.94 17.49 -0.13
N GLU A 118 19.11 17.97 0.31
CA GLU A 118 20.30 17.13 0.53
C GLU A 118 20.11 16.10 1.66
N GLN A 119 19.29 16.40 2.67
CA GLN A 119 18.98 15.50 3.78
C GLN A 119 18.01 14.39 3.38
N LEU A 120 17.33 14.52 2.24
CA LEU A 120 16.43 13.50 1.71
C LEU A 120 17.19 12.39 0.96
N ASN A 121 18.46 12.59 0.64
CA ASN A 121 19.26 11.57 -0.03
C ASN A 121 19.71 10.51 0.99
N ASN A 122 19.12 9.32 0.90
CA ASN A 122 19.48 8.09 1.65
C ASN A 122 19.19 8.12 3.16
N VAL A 123 18.19 8.89 3.60
CA VAL A 123 17.75 8.89 5.00
C VAL A 123 16.24 8.74 5.06
N ASN A 124 15.76 7.85 5.94
CA ASN A 124 14.33 7.69 6.20
C ASN A 124 13.72 8.97 6.77
N MET A 125 12.47 9.24 6.42
CA MET A 125 11.77 10.45 6.86
C MET A 125 11.67 10.52 8.39
N SER A 126 11.56 9.38 9.08
CA SER A 126 11.57 9.30 10.54
C SER A 126 12.83 9.94 11.14
N SER A 127 14.00 9.71 10.56
CA SER A 127 15.24 10.34 11.03
C SER A 127 15.27 11.84 10.73
N VAL A 128 14.74 12.26 9.59
CA VAL A 128 14.66 13.68 9.19
C VAL A 128 13.73 14.47 10.11
N VAL A 129 12.59 13.89 10.48
CA VAL A 129 11.64 14.51 11.43
C VAL A 129 11.88 14.09 12.88
N GLU A 130 12.97 13.38 13.14
CA GLU A 130 13.41 12.84 14.45
C GLU A 130 12.27 12.17 15.23
N ILE A 131 11.57 11.25 14.56
CA ILE A 131 10.61 10.33 15.17
C ILE A 131 11.40 9.09 15.61
N SER A 132 11.32 8.80 16.91
CA SER A 132 12.06 7.69 17.51
C SER A 132 11.50 6.32 17.12
N ASP A 133 12.32 5.28 17.23
CA ASP A 133 11.88 3.89 17.05
C ASP A 133 10.81 3.52 18.08
N GLU A 134 10.86 4.08 19.29
CA GLU A 134 9.81 3.93 20.30
C GLU A 134 8.46 4.46 19.80
N SER A 135 8.44 5.62 19.14
CA SER A 135 7.23 6.17 18.53
C SER A 135 6.78 5.38 17.30
N LEU A 136 7.70 4.91 16.46
CA LEU A 136 7.35 4.03 15.33
C LEU A 136 6.69 2.73 15.81
N ASN A 137 7.26 2.12 16.85
CA ASN A 137 6.70 0.92 17.49
C ASN A 137 5.32 1.21 18.10
N ALA A 138 5.16 2.34 18.78
CA ALA A 138 3.86 2.75 19.31
C ALA A 138 2.79 2.91 18.20
N ILE A 139 3.13 3.53 17.07
CA ILE A 139 2.22 3.63 15.92
C ILE A 139 1.88 2.23 15.38
N ALA A 140 2.87 1.33 15.28
CA ALA A 140 2.68 -0.03 14.82
C ALA A 140 1.78 -0.85 15.77
N ASP A 141 1.89 -0.65 17.08
CA ASP A 141 1.04 -1.28 18.09
C ASP A 141 -0.42 -0.82 17.94
N VAL A 142 -0.65 0.50 17.76
CA VAL A 142 -2.01 1.01 17.48
C VAL A 142 -2.55 0.42 16.19
N ALA A 143 -1.74 0.33 15.13
CA ALA A 143 -2.15 -0.24 13.85
C ALA A 143 -2.53 -1.73 13.99
N ALA A 144 -1.76 -2.51 14.75
CA ALA A 144 -2.05 -3.91 15.03
C ALA A 144 -3.35 -4.08 15.83
N GLU A 145 -3.60 -3.23 16.82
CA GLU A 145 -4.84 -3.23 17.60
C GLU A 145 -6.06 -2.78 16.78
N LYS A 146 -5.89 -1.85 15.84
CA LYS A 146 -6.95 -1.46 14.91
C LYS A 146 -7.26 -2.61 13.95
N TYR A 147 -6.24 -3.28 13.45
CA TYR A 147 -6.39 -4.44 12.59
C TYR A 147 -7.12 -5.60 13.29
N SER A 148 -6.80 -5.91 14.55
CA SER A 148 -7.47 -6.99 15.32
C SER A 148 -8.95 -6.71 15.58
N LYS A 149 -9.35 -5.44 15.55
CA LYS A 149 -10.74 -4.96 15.64
C LYS A 149 -11.41 -4.82 14.26
N GLU A 150 -10.77 -5.30 13.20
CA GLU A 150 -11.23 -5.19 11.80
C GLU A 150 -11.43 -3.74 11.31
N LEU A 151 -10.79 -2.77 11.98
CA LEU A 151 -10.81 -1.35 11.59
C LEU A 151 -9.77 -1.11 10.50
N TYR A 152 -10.02 -1.67 9.31
CA TYR A 152 -9.03 -1.74 8.23
C TYR A 152 -8.66 -0.38 7.62
N LEU A 153 -9.56 0.61 7.61
CA LEU A 153 -9.26 1.96 7.13
C LEU A 153 -8.31 2.72 8.07
N ASP A 154 -8.52 2.58 9.37
CA ASP A 154 -7.64 3.14 10.41
C ASP A 154 -6.25 2.50 10.31
N CYS A 155 -6.22 1.18 10.18
CA CYS A 155 -5.00 0.40 9.98
C CYS A 155 -4.25 0.82 8.70
N LEU A 156 -4.98 0.99 7.60
CA LEU A 156 -4.46 1.48 6.32
C LEU A 156 -3.79 2.85 6.47
N SER A 157 -4.45 3.77 7.16
CA SER A 157 -3.93 5.11 7.44
C SER A 157 -2.62 5.05 8.26
N LEU A 158 -2.59 4.23 9.32
CA LEU A 158 -1.42 4.10 10.19
C LEU A 158 -0.23 3.42 9.50
N TYR A 159 -0.45 2.35 8.72
CA TYR A 159 0.64 1.73 7.95
C TYR A 159 1.10 2.59 6.78
N THR A 160 0.23 3.45 6.23
CA THR A 160 0.63 4.47 5.27
C THR A 160 1.61 5.43 5.93
N LEU A 161 1.28 5.96 7.11
CA LEU A 161 2.20 6.81 7.88
C LEU A 161 3.53 6.12 8.17
N LEU A 162 3.51 4.86 8.64
CA LEU A 162 4.74 4.09 8.90
C LEU A 162 5.59 3.88 7.63
N SER A 163 4.96 3.59 6.49
CA SER A 163 5.67 3.42 5.22
C SER A 163 6.29 4.71 4.69
N VAL A 164 5.70 5.87 4.99
CA VAL A 164 6.27 7.18 4.67
C VAL A 164 7.41 7.53 5.62
N LEU A 165 7.25 7.25 6.92
CA LEU A 165 8.27 7.50 7.93
C LEU A 165 9.50 6.61 7.73
N ASN A 166 9.31 5.35 7.35
CA ASN A 166 10.39 4.42 7.10
C ASN A 166 10.13 3.62 5.82
N SER A 167 10.53 4.18 4.69
CA SER A 167 10.24 3.65 3.36
C SER A 167 11.04 2.40 3.00
N GLU A 168 12.12 2.11 3.72
CA GLU A 168 12.98 0.95 3.45
C GLU A 168 12.50 -0.31 4.21
N GLN A 169 11.58 -0.17 5.15
CA GLN A 169 11.08 -1.29 5.95
C GLN A 169 10.01 -2.09 5.19
N SER A 170 10.41 -3.23 4.59
CA SER A 170 9.54 -4.10 3.79
C SER A 170 8.26 -4.54 4.53
N GLU A 171 8.34 -4.82 5.83
CA GLU A 171 7.19 -5.25 6.66
C GLU A 171 6.11 -4.16 6.76
N TYR A 172 6.46 -2.87 6.75
CA TYR A 172 5.46 -1.79 6.77
C TYR A 172 4.68 -1.74 5.47
N TRP A 173 5.35 -1.92 4.33
CA TRP A 173 4.70 -2.05 3.03
C TRP A 173 3.83 -3.31 2.93
N PHE A 174 4.30 -4.43 3.48
CA PHE A 174 3.53 -5.67 3.52
C PHE A 174 2.25 -5.51 4.34
N ARG A 175 2.33 -4.85 5.50
CA ARG A 175 1.16 -4.61 6.36
C ARG A 175 0.22 -3.55 5.82
N LEU A 176 0.75 -2.51 5.18
CA LEU A 176 -0.02 -1.55 4.39
C LEU A 176 -0.84 -2.29 3.32
N ALA A 177 -0.20 -3.21 2.60
CA ALA A 177 -0.86 -3.97 1.54
C ALA A 177 -1.97 -4.88 2.08
N ILE A 178 -1.76 -5.56 3.21
CA ILE A 178 -2.79 -6.35 3.88
C ILE A 178 -3.97 -5.46 4.29
N ALA A 179 -3.71 -4.31 4.91
CA ALA A 179 -4.75 -3.37 5.31
C ALA A 179 -5.55 -2.84 4.11
N ALA A 180 -4.85 -2.46 3.04
CA ALA A 180 -5.47 -2.03 1.78
C ALA A 180 -6.33 -3.14 1.15
N GLN A 181 -5.82 -4.38 1.11
CA GLN A 181 -6.54 -5.55 0.59
C GLN A 181 -7.80 -5.82 1.40
N LYS A 182 -7.72 -5.78 2.73
CA LYS A 182 -8.87 -5.95 3.63
C LYS A 182 -9.89 -4.82 3.52
N PHE A 183 -9.43 -3.60 3.29
CA PHE A 183 -10.29 -2.46 3.02
C PHE A 183 -10.94 -2.52 1.62
N GLY A 184 -10.39 -3.32 0.70
CA GLY A 184 -10.88 -3.50 -0.67
C GLY A 184 -10.18 -2.63 -1.72
N ASN A 185 -9.15 -1.87 -1.34
CA ASN A 185 -8.31 -1.12 -2.28
C ASN A 185 -7.22 -2.03 -2.86
N LEU A 186 -7.61 -2.83 -3.86
CA LEU A 186 -6.74 -3.83 -4.47
C LEU A 186 -5.61 -3.21 -5.30
N ASP A 187 -5.79 -2.01 -5.87
CA ASP A 187 -4.72 -1.31 -6.58
C ASP A 187 -3.58 -0.94 -5.63
N LEU A 188 -3.90 -0.26 -4.52
CA LEU A 188 -2.92 0.08 -3.50
C LEU A 188 -2.29 -1.17 -2.87
N ALA A 189 -3.08 -2.22 -2.63
CA ALA A 189 -2.57 -3.48 -2.11
C ALA A 189 -1.51 -4.09 -3.02
N THR A 190 -1.79 -4.22 -4.33
CA THR A 190 -0.79 -4.76 -5.28
C THR A 190 0.49 -3.93 -5.29
N ARG A 191 0.39 -2.60 -5.32
CA ARG A 191 1.54 -1.70 -5.29
C ARG A 191 2.36 -1.90 -4.02
N ALA A 192 1.73 -1.85 -2.85
CA ALA A 192 2.40 -2.02 -1.58
C ALA A 192 3.04 -3.41 -1.42
N TYR A 193 2.38 -4.48 -1.87
CA TYR A 193 2.98 -5.82 -1.91
C TYR A 193 4.19 -5.89 -2.84
N THR A 194 4.12 -5.30 -4.04
CA THR A 194 5.26 -5.27 -4.97
C THR A 194 6.43 -4.46 -4.41
N THR A 195 6.15 -3.36 -3.68
CA THR A 195 7.18 -2.60 -2.96
C THR A 195 7.82 -3.44 -1.87
N ALA A 196 7.03 -4.13 -1.04
CA ALA A 196 7.53 -5.04 -0.02
C ALA A 196 8.43 -6.14 -0.62
N ALA A 197 8.01 -6.76 -1.73
CA ALA A 197 8.78 -7.78 -2.45
C ALA A 197 10.02 -7.23 -3.17
N THR A 198 10.07 -5.93 -3.47
CA THR A 198 11.26 -5.26 -4.02
C THR A 198 12.28 -4.99 -2.93
N LEU A 199 11.83 -4.52 -1.77
CA LEU A 199 12.67 -4.25 -0.60
C LEU A 199 13.21 -5.55 0.02
N ASP A 200 12.40 -6.60 0.06
CA ASP A 200 12.82 -7.95 0.43
C ASP A 200 12.45 -8.95 -0.68
N PRO A 201 13.38 -9.22 -1.63
CA PRO A 201 13.17 -10.17 -2.71
C PRO A 201 12.82 -11.59 -2.27
N LYS A 202 13.14 -11.97 -1.03
CA LYS A 202 12.84 -13.30 -0.46
C LYS A 202 11.48 -13.34 0.27
N HIS A 203 10.74 -12.24 0.31
CA HIS A 203 9.47 -12.16 0.99
C HIS A 203 8.35 -12.88 0.23
N ILE A 204 8.25 -14.20 0.42
CA ILE A 204 7.27 -15.07 -0.26
C ILE A 204 5.83 -14.58 -0.07
N GLY A 205 5.47 -14.16 1.15
CA GLY A 205 4.13 -13.67 1.45
C GLY A 205 3.70 -12.47 0.61
N ALA A 206 4.60 -11.50 0.40
CA ALA A 206 4.32 -10.32 -0.41
C ALA A 206 4.02 -10.71 -1.86
N ARG A 207 4.79 -11.66 -2.42
CA ARG A 207 4.56 -12.17 -3.78
C ARG A 207 3.26 -12.94 -3.90
N LEU A 208 2.97 -13.85 -2.96
CA LEU A 208 1.74 -14.64 -3.01
C LEU A 208 0.49 -13.78 -2.85
N PHE A 209 0.52 -12.77 -1.99
CA PHE A 209 -0.61 -11.86 -1.82
C PHE A 209 -0.73 -10.84 -2.93
N ALA A 210 0.39 -10.41 -3.54
CA ALA A 210 0.33 -9.67 -4.81
C ALA A 210 -0.35 -10.50 -5.89
N ALA A 211 0.04 -11.78 -6.04
CA ALA A 211 -0.58 -12.69 -7.01
C ALA A 211 -2.08 -12.85 -6.75
N GLU A 212 -2.49 -12.99 -5.49
CA GLU A 212 -3.89 -13.02 -5.08
C GLU A 212 -4.65 -11.75 -5.50
N CYS A 213 -4.13 -10.57 -5.17
CA CYS A 213 -4.76 -9.31 -5.56
C CYS A 213 -4.83 -9.15 -7.09
N TYR A 214 -3.80 -9.58 -7.82
CA TYR A 214 -3.82 -9.59 -9.29
C TYR A 214 -4.91 -10.52 -9.84
N ILE A 215 -5.12 -11.71 -9.26
CA ILE A 215 -6.23 -12.61 -9.63
C ILE A 215 -7.58 -11.92 -9.40
N GLN A 216 -7.77 -11.30 -8.23
CA GLN A 216 -9.01 -10.58 -7.90
C GLN A 216 -9.28 -9.41 -8.88
N ARG A 217 -8.22 -8.81 -9.42
CA ARG A 217 -8.28 -7.77 -10.46
C ARG A 217 -8.34 -8.31 -11.90
N ASN A 218 -8.40 -9.63 -12.08
CA ASN A 218 -8.34 -10.31 -13.38
C ASN A 218 -7.06 -10.03 -14.20
N LEU A 219 -5.96 -9.73 -13.52
CA LEU A 219 -4.62 -9.49 -14.07
C LEU A 219 -3.79 -10.79 -13.99
N LEU A 220 -4.21 -11.81 -14.74
CA LEU A 220 -3.66 -13.17 -14.62
C LEU A 220 -2.20 -13.30 -15.05
N THR A 221 -1.70 -12.40 -15.90
CA THR A 221 -0.30 -12.42 -16.35
C THR A 221 0.63 -12.00 -15.22
N GLU A 222 0.27 -10.91 -14.53
CA GLU A 222 0.95 -10.36 -13.37
C GLU A 222 0.87 -11.35 -12.19
N ALA A 223 -0.29 -11.96 -11.98
CA ALA A 223 -0.46 -13.02 -10.99
C ALA A 223 0.49 -14.21 -11.21
N LYS A 224 0.60 -14.68 -12.46
CA LYS A 224 1.53 -15.76 -12.84
C LYS A 224 2.98 -15.38 -12.58
N ALA A 225 3.37 -14.14 -12.89
CA ALA A 225 4.72 -13.67 -12.67
C ALA A 225 5.10 -13.70 -11.18
N GLU A 226 4.26 -13.12 -10.31
CA GLU A 226 4.53 -13.12 -8.86
C GLU A 226 4.49 -14.51 -8.25
N PHE A 227 3.55 -15.36 -8.69
CA PHE A 227 3.47 -16.75 -8.25
C PHE A 227 4.71 -17.55 -8.63
N ASN A 228 5.20 -17.42 -9.87
CA ASN A 228 6.41 -18.11 -10.32
C ASN A 228 7.65 -17.66 -9.53
N ALA A 229 7.76 -16.36 -9.25
CA ALA A 229 8.84 -15.83 -8.42
C ALA A 229 8.78 -16.40 -6.98
N ALA A 230 7.58 -16.55 -6.41
CA ALA A 230 7.41 -17.21 -5.12
C ALA A 230 7.79 -18.71 -5.16
N GLU A 231 7.36 -19.46 -6.19
CA GLU A 231 7.73 -20.87 -6.38
C GLU A 231 9.26 -21.05 -6.52
N GLU A 232 9.95 -20.14 -7.21
CA GLU A 232 11.40 -20.19 -7.37
C GLU A 232 12.14 -20.01 -6.03
N ILE A 233 11.71 -19.06 -5.22
CA ILE A 233 12.29 -18.84 -3.87
C ILE A 233 12.10 -20.10 -3.02
N VAL A 234 10.91 -20.71 -3.07
CA VAL A 234 10.59 -21.92 -2.32
C VAL A 234 11.42 -23.13 -2.77
N ARG A 235 11.62 -23.31 -4.08
CA ARG A 235 12.41 -24.43 -4.61
C ARG A 235 13.87 -24.38 -4.16
N ASN A 236 14.40 -23.18 -3.97
CA ASN A 236 15.82 -22.95 -3.75
C ASN A 236 16.19 -22.82 -2.26
N ASN A 237 15.23 -22.90 -1.33
CA ASN A 237 15.47 -22.66 0.11
C ASN A 237 14.63 -23.60 1.00
N GLU A 238 15.08 -23.83 2.24
CA GLU A 238 14.20 -24.38 3.29
C GLU A 238 13.25 -23.28 3.78
N ILE A 239 11.95 -23.46 3.54
CA ILE A 239 10.92 -22.45 3.80
C ILE A 239 9.90 -22.96 4.82
N GLU A 240 9.29 -22.03 5.56
CA GLU A 240 8.21 -22.32 6.48
C GLU A 240 7.05 -23.09 5.81
N LYS A 241 6.61 -24.17 6.45
CA LYS A 241 5.54 -25.06 5.95
C LYS A 241 4.29 -24.32 5.49
N LYS A 242 3.91 -23.24 6.17
CA LYS A 242 2.70 -22.45 5.86
C LYS A 242 2.68 -21.90 4.42
N TRP A 243 3.84 -21.59 3.84
CA TRP A 243 3.93 -21.09 2.46
C TRP A 243 3.78 -22.23 1.44
N LEU A 244 4.22 -23.44 1.79
CA LEU A 244 4.02 -24.63 0.97
C LEU A 244 2.54 -25.00 0.85
N ASP A 245 1.76 -24.76 1.91
CA ASP A 245 0.33 -25.04 1.92
C ASP A 245 -0.48 -24.02 1.08
N LEU A 246 0.00 -22.77 0.96
CA LEU A 246 -0.64 -21.72 0.16
C LEU A 246 -0.39 -21.84 -1.35
N LEU A 247 0.77 -22.36 -1.76
CA LEU A 247 1.17 -22.44 -3.18
C LEU A 247 0.12 -23.19 -4.06
N PRO A 248 -0.36 -24.39 -3.69
CA PRO A 248 -1.37 -25.10 -4.48
C PRO A 248 -2.69 -24.33 -4.62
N LEU A 249 -3.09 -23.58 -3.58
CA LEU A 249 -4.32 -22.79 -3.59
C LEU A 249 -4.24 -21.68 -4.64
N ILE A 250 -3.19 -20.85 -4.58
CA ILE A 250 -2.98 -19.77 -5.56
C ILE A 250 -2.79 -20.33 -6.97
N LYS A 251 -2.06 -21.45 -7.13
CA LYS A 251 -1.88 -22.12 -8.43
C LYS A 251 -3.20 -22.51 -9.08
N SER A 252 -4.13 -23.06 -8.29
CA SER A 252 -5.45 -23.47 -8.80
C SER A 252 -6.28 -22.29 -9.29
N LEU A 253 -6.16 -21.13 -8.65
CA LEU A 253 -6.88 -19.91 -9.02
C LEU A 253 -6.35 -19.28 -10.31
N ILE A 254 -5.06 -19.40 -10.56
CA ILE A 254 -4.42 -18.90 -11.78
C ILE A 254 -4.79 -19.74 -13.03
N GLN A 255 -5.18 -20.99 -12.82
CA GLN A 255 -5.48 -21.97 -13.88
C GLN A 255 -6.97 -22.06 -14.25
N GLN A 256 -7.86 -21.45 -13.45
CA GLN A 256 -9.30 -21.32 -13.74
C GLN A 256 -9.57 -20.21 -14.75
#